data_AF-A0A1Y3ND76-F1
#
_entry.id   AF-A0A1Y3ND76-F1
#
_cell.length_a   1.000
_cell.length_b   1.000
_cell.length_c   1.000
_cell.angle_alpha   90.00
_cell.angle_beta   90.00
_cell.angle_gamma   90.00
#
_symmetry.space_group_name_H-M   'P 1'
#
loop_
_entity.id
_entity.type
_entity.pdbx_description
1 polymer ?
#
loop_
_entity_poly.entity_id
_entity_poly.type
_entity_poly.pdbx_seq_one_letter_code
_entity_poly.pdbx_strand_id
1 'polypeptide(L)'
;MNKMEKDYSAQVEKLLPETKTLANNGQLQQALEQCLVLEKQTRSASDLESNTKILNHIIQLCFDAKDYKLLNEQIVLLSKKHGLLKTAVTKMIQKAMTFIDQIPEKETMLELINTIRTVTEGKIYVEIERARVTRKLSKMKEDEGDIAQASDILQQLQVETFGSMERREKTDFILEQMRLCLLRKDFTRVQIISKKISQRFFEQEENN
;
A
#
# COMPACT_ATOMS: atom_id res chain seq x y z
N MET A 1 -27.98 5.78 -20.39
CA MET A 1 -27.16 5.49 -21.59
C MET A 1 -25.85 4.89 -21.12
N ASN A 2 -25.79 3.56 -21.13
CA ASN A 2 -24.61 2.80 -20.70
C ASN A 2 -23.45 3.11 -21.65
N LYS A 3 -22.41 3.78 -21.14
CA LYS A 3 -21.12 3.85 -21.82
C LYS A 3 -20.70 2.41 -22.08
N MET A 4 -20.62 2.00 -23.34
CA MET A 4 -20.05 0.71 -23.72
C MET A 4 -18.74 0.51 -22.96
N GLU A 5 -18.66 -0.52 -22.13
CA GLU A 5 -17.41 -1.03 -21.57
C GLU A 5 -16.55 -1.45 -22.77
N LYS A 6 -15.69 -0.54 -23.23
CA LYS A 6 -14.68 -0.90 -24.21
C LYS A 6 -13.69 -1.78 -23.49
N ASP A 7 -13.74 -3.06 -23.80
CA ASP A 7 -12.80 -4.05 -23.29
C ASP A 7 -11.43 -3.85 -23.97
N TYR A 8 -10.44 -3.45 -23.19
CA TYR A 8 -9.07 -3.29 -23.66
C TYR A 8 -8.21 -4.52 -23.36
N SER A 9 -8.78 -5.62 -22.85
CA SER A 9 -8.05 -6.82 -22.43
C SER A 9 -7.09 -7.33 -23.51
N ALA A 10 -7.55 -7.42 -24.76
CA ALA A 10 -6.73 -7.90 -25.88
C ALA A 10 -5.57 -6.95 -26.24
N GLN A 11 -5.71 -5.64 -26.00
CA GLN A 11 -4.63 -4.67 -26.22
C GLN A 11 -3.63 -4.70 -25.07
N VAL A 12 -4.12 -4.86 -23.84
CA VAL A 12 -3.27 -5.01 -22.66
C VAL A 12 -2.44 -6.28 -22.78
N GLU A 13 -3.05 -7.43 -23.09
CA GLU A 13 -2.33 -8.70 -23.21
C GLU A 13 -1.24 -8.70 -24.28
N LYS A 14 -1.38 -7.91 -25.34
CA LYS A 14 -0.32 -7.69 -26.35
C LYS A 14 0.73 -6.69 -25.89
N LEU A 15 0.32 -5.60 -25.22
CA LEU A 15 1.25 -4.57 -24.77
C LEU A 15 2.13 -5.05 -23.61
N LEU A 16 1.62 -5.90 -22.72
CA LEU A 16 2.38 -6.44 -21.57
C LEU A 16 3.72 -7.09 -21.99
N PRO A 17 3.78 -8.05 -22.93
CA PRO A 17 5.04 -8.62 -23.38
C PRO A 17 5.90 -7.63 -24.17
N GLU A 18 5.30 -6.80 -25.03
CA GLU A 18 6.04 -5.79 -25.81
C GLU A 18 6.80 -4.81 -24.89
N THR A 19 6.10 -4.27 -23.89
CA THR A 19 6.70 -3.35 -22.91
C THR A 19 7.72 -4.04 -22.00
N LYS A 20 7.58 -5.34 -21.71
CA LYS A 20 8.65 -6.12 -21.04
C LYS A 20 9.90 -6.22 -21.92
N THR A 21 9.74 -6.52 -23.21
CA THR A 21 10.88 -6.59 -24.12
C THR A 21 11.57 -5.24 -24.28
N LEU A 22 10.81 -4.15 -24.38
CA LEU A 22 11.35 -2.78 -24.43
C LEU A 22 12.08 -2.40 -23.14
N ALA A 23 11.52 -2.73 -21.98
CA ALA A 23 12.17 -2.49 -20.70
C ALA A 23 13.49 -3.28 -20.57
N ASN A 24 13.51 -4.55 -20.99
CA ASN A 24 14.73 -5.37 -21.02
C ASN A 24 15.78 -4.83 -22.01
N ASN A 25 15.36 -4.17 -23.08
CA ASN A 25 16.23 -3.49 -24.03
C ASN A 25 16.73 -2.12 -23.54
N GLY A 26 16.46 -1.75 -22.28
CA GLY A 26 16.89 -0.49 -21.68
C GLY A 26 16.01 0.72 -22.03
N GLN A 27 14.90 0.51 -22.74
CA GLN A 27 13.95 1.56 -23.15
C GLN A 27 12.78 1.69 -22.16
N LEU A 28 13.08 1.73 -20.86
CA LEU A 28 12.08 1.76 -19.79
C LEU A 28 11.11 2.94 -19.91
N GLN A 29 11.61 4.13 -20.25
CA GLN A 29 10.78 5.33 -20.39
C GLN A 29 9.74 5.18 -21.52
N GLN A 30 10.14 4.62 -22.66
CA GLN A 30 9.22 4.39 -23.79
C GLN A 30 8.17 3.34 -23.45
N ALA A 31 8.56 2.27 -22.74
CA ALA A 31 7.62 1.26 -22.25
C ALA A 31 6.60 1.86 -21.27
N LEU A 32 7.02 2.76 -20.39
CA LEU A 32 6.14 3.46 -19.45
C LEU A 32 5.20 4.43 -20.16
N GLU A 33 5.67 5.19 -21.13
CA GLU A 33 4.81 6.09 -21.92
C GLU A 33 3.69 5.33 -22.62
N GLN A 34 4.00 4.20 -23.26
CA GLN A 34 2.99 3.33 -23.88
C GLN A 34 1.97 2.81 -22.86
N CYS A 35 2.43 2.37 -21.69
CA CYS A 35 1.55 1.93 -20.60
C CYS A 35 0.65 3.08 -20.09
N LEU A 36 1.18 4.30 -19.96
CA LEU A 36 0.43 5.46 -19.48
C LEU A 36 -0.64 5.92 -20.46
N VAL A 37 -0.43 5.75 -21.77
CA VAL A 37 -1.45 6.03 -22.79
C VAL A 37 -2.62 5.05 -22.64
N LEU A 38 -2.37 3.75 -22.53
CA LEU A 38 -3.44 2.76 -22.29
C LEU A 38 -4.09 2.92 -20.92
N GLU A 39 -3.33 3.26 -19.88
CA GLU A 39 -3.88 3.57 -18.55
C GLU A 39 -4.94 4.68 -18.63
N LYS A 40 -4.66 5.76 -19.37
CA LYS A 40 -5.62 6.84 -19.58
C LYS A 40 -6.88 6.35 -20.31
N GLN A 41 -6.73 5.52 -21.33
CA GLN A 41 -7.86 5.01 -22.13
C GLN A 41 -8.75 4.07 -21.31
N THR A 42 -8.15 3.09 -20.62
CA THR A 42 -8.85 2.15 -19.74
C THR A 42 -9.53 2.86 -18.57
N ARG A 43 -8.89 3.88 -17.97
CA ARG A 43 -9.51 4.74 -16.96
C ARG A 43 -10.72 5.49 -17.49
N SER A 44 -10.63 6.13 -18.66
CA SER A 44 -11.76 6.83 -19.27
C SER A 44 -12.91 5.90 -19.67
N ALA A 45 -12.60 4.64 -19.98
CA ALA A 45 -13.56 3.59 -20.29
C ALA A 45 -14.14 2.89 -19.05
N SER A 46 -13.61 3.16 -17.86
CA SER A 46 -13.98 2.48 -16.59
C SER A 46 -13.76 0.96 -16.61
N ASP A 47 -12.83 0.48 -17.44
CA ASP A 47 -12.41 -0.92 -17.49
C ASP A 47 -11.48 -1.22 -16.31
N LEU A 48 -12.04 -1.81 -15.26
CA LEU A 48 -11.33 -2.07 -14.01
C LEU A 48 -10.24 -3.12 -14.17
N GLU A 49 -10.51 -4.19 -14.93
CA GLU A 49 -9.60 -5.32 -15.02
C GLU A 49 -8.34 -4.94 -15.80
N SER A 50 -8.52 -4.33 -16.97
CA SER A 50 -7.42 -3.87 -17.81
C SER A 50 -6.60 -2.79 -17.10
N ASN A 51 -7.24 -1.82 -16.44
CA ASN A 51 -6.53 -0.77 -15.70
C ASN A 51 -5.70 -1.37 -14.56
N THR A 52 -6.28 -2.30 -13.77
CA THR A 52 -5.55 -3.00 -12.71
C THR A 52 -4.31 -3.72 -13.25
N LYS A 53 -4.43 -4.44 -14.38
CA LYS A 53 -3.31 -5.14 -15.02
C LYS A 53 -2.23 -4.15 -15.45
N ILE A 54 -2.59 -3.03 -16.07
CA ILE A 54 -1.64 -1.99 -16.51
C ILE A 54 -0.91 -1.36 -15.31
N LEU A 55 -1.62 -0.96 -14.25
CA LEU A 55 -0.98 -0.36 -13.06
C LEU A 55 0.00 -1.33 -12.39
N ASN A 56 -0.42 -2.59 -12.25
CA ASN A 56 0.43 -3.65 -11.71
C ASN A 56 1.65 -3.92 -12.59
N HIS A 57 1.51 -3.74 -13.90
CA HIS A 57 2.59 -3.90 -14.85
C HIS A 57 3.59 -2.75 -14.81
N ILE A 58 3.13 -1.50 -14.77
CA ILE A 58 3.97 -0.30 -14.63
C ILE A 58 4.88 -0.44 -13.40
N ILE A 59 4.31 -0.81 -12.26
CA ILE A 59 5.07 -0.99 -11.02
C ILE A 59 6.03 -2.18 -11.12
N GLN A 60 5.65 -3.26 -11.80
CA GLN A 60 6.56 -4.39 -12.05
C GLN A 60 7.76 -3.99 -12.90
N LEU A 61 7.54 -3.23 -13.98
CA LEU A 61 8.62 -2.81 -14.87
C LEU A 61 9.65 -1.95 -14.14
N CYS A 62 9.20 -1.00 -13.30
CA CYS A 62 10.12 -0.19 -12.49
C CYS A 62 10.90 -1.05 -11.47
N PHE A 63 10.24 -2.05 -10.88
CA PHE A 63 10.89 -2.97 -9.95
C PHE A 63 11.92 -3.88 -10.63
N ASP A 64 11.58 -4.47 -11.77
CA ASP A 64 12.46 -5.35 -12.55
C ASP A 64 13.70 -4.59 -13.07
N ALA A 65 13.52 -3.31 -13.43
CA ALA A 65 14.61 -2.42 -13.82
C ALA A 65 15.49 -1.95 -12.64
N LYS A 66 15.13 -2.29 -11.39
CA LYS A 66 15.78 -1.83 -10.15
C LYS A 66 15.81 -0.31 -9.99
N ASP A 67 14.91 0.41 -10.67
CA ASP A 67 14.78 1.85 -10.53
C ASP A 67 13.67 2.19 -9.52
N TYR A 68 14.04 2.13 -8.23
CA TYR A 68 13.12 2.37 -7.11
C TYR A 68 12.68 3.84 -7.02
N LYS A 69 13.49 4.78 -7.51
CA LYS A 69 13.13 6.20 -7.55
C LYS A 69 11.99 6.42 -8.53
N LEU A 70 12.13 5.89 -9.74
CA LEU A 70 11.07 5.95 -10.74
C LEU A 70 9.82 5.21 -10.27
N LEU A 71 9.96 4.09 -9.57
CA LEU A 71 8.83 3.39 -8.95
C LEU A 71 8.04 4.30 -8.00
N ASN A 72 8.73 4.99 -7.09
CA ASN A 72 8.10 5.90 -6.13
C ASN A 72 7.38 7.05 -6.83
N GLU A 73 8.02 7.65 -7.85
CA GLU A 73 7.41 8.70 -8.66
C GLU A 73 6.14 8.22 -9.38
N GLN A 74 6.17 7.03 -9.98
CA GLN A 74 5.00 6.47 -10.65
C GLN A 74 3.86 6.18 -9.66
N ILE A 75 4.15 5.66 -8.46
CA ILE A 75 3.13 5.43 -7.43
C ILE A 75 2.45 6.75 -7.04
N VAL A 76 3.23 7.82 -6.83
CA VAL A 76 2.70 9.15 -6.49
C VAL A 76 1.87 9.72 -7.64
N LEU A 77 2.38 9.64 -8.87
CA LEU A 77 1.71 10.13 -10.07
C LEU A 77 0.37 9.43 -10.27
N LEU A 78 0.39 8.09 -10.34
CA LEU A 78 -0.78 7.25 -10.57
C LEU A 78 -1.83 7.41 -9.46
N SER A 79 -1.42 7.76 -8.25
CA SER A 79 -2.35 7.93 -7.12
C SER A 79 -2.94 9.33 -6.96
N LYS A 80 -2.46 10.31 -7.73
CA LYS A 80 -2.94 11.70 -7.75
C LYS A 80 -3.80 12.04 -8.97
N LYS A 81 -3.90 11.16 -9.98
CA LYS A 81 -4.66 11.46 -11.21
C LYS A 81 -6.16 11.66 -10.91
N HIS A 82 -6.85 12.43 -11.75
CA HIS A 82 -8.32 12.55 -11.67
C HIS A 82 -9.02 11.36 -12.36
N GLY A 83 -10.11 10.87 -11.76
CA GLY A 83 -10.93 9.77 -12.31
C GLY A 83 -10.40 8.37 -12.01
N LEU A 84 -9.67 8.19 -10.91
CA LEU A 84 -9.07 6.92 -10.50
C LEU A 84 -10.13 5.86 -10.22
N LEU A 85 -9.84 4.63 -10.63
CA LEU A 85 -10.59 3.47 -10.18
C LEU A 85 -10.03 3.04 -8.82
N LYS A 86 -10.80 3.26 -7.75
CA LYS A 86 -10.36 3.03 -6.36
C LYS A 86 -9.80 1.63 -6.15
N THR A 87 -10.50 0.62 -6.66
CA THR A 87 -10.12 -0.80 -6.60
C THR A 87 -8.82 -1.12 -7.35
N ALA A 88 -8.56 -0.45 -8.48
CA ALA A 88 -7.32 -0.61 -9.23
C ALA A 88 -6.13 -0.04 -8.43
N VAL A 89 -6.30 1.13 -7.81
CA VAL A 89 -5.29 1.76 -6.95
C VAL A 89 -5.01 0.93 -5.70
N THR A 90 -6.04 0.35 -5.07
CA THR A 90 -5.86 -0.57 -3.93
C THR A 90 -5.00 -1.78 -4.32
N LYS A 91 -5.31 -2.45 -5.43
CA LYS A 91 -4.53 -3.59 -5.93
C LYS A 91 -3.09 -3.22 -6.31
N MET A 92 -2.91 -2.03 -6.89
CA MET A 92 -1.61 -1.46 -7.21
C MET A 92 -0.75 -1.27 -5.94
N ILE A 93 -1.33 -0.71 -4.87
CA ILE A 93 -0.65 -0.52 -3.58
C ILE A 93 -0.35 -1.88 -2.93
N GLN A 94 -1.30 -2.82 -2.94
CA GLN A 94 -1.08 -4.17 -2.42
C GLN A 94 0.10 -4.86 -3.14
N LYS A 95 0.22 -4.69 -4.46
CA LYS A 95 1.38 -5.19 -5.21
C LYS A 95 2.68 -4.50 -4.77
N ALA A 96 2.69 -3.17 -4.65
CA ALA A 96 3.85 -2.44 -4.15
C ALA A 96 4.27 -2.90 -2.73
N MET A 97 3.31 -3.28 -1.87
CA MET A 97 3.62 -3.82 -0.54
C MET A 97 4.36 -5.17 -0.58
N THR A 98 4.15 -5.99 -1.61
CA THR A 98 4.89 -7.26 -1.77
C THR A 98 6.34 -7.03 -2.18
N PHE A 99 6.65 -5.88 -2.79
CA PHE A 99 8.00 -5.52 -3.19
C PHE A 99 8.85 -5.06 -2.00
N ILE A 100 8.23 -4.48 -0.97
CA ILE A 100 8.90 -4.11 0.28
C ILE A 100 9.67 -5.30 0.85
N ASP A 101 9.08 -6.51 0.83
CA ASP A 101 9.70 -7.72 1.39
C ASP A 101 10.82 -8.30 0.50
N GLN A 102 10.91 -7.86 -0.76
CA GLN A 102 11.89 -8.34 -1.75
C GLN A 102 13.10 -7.40 -1.90
N ILE A 103 13.00 -6.16 -1.41
CA ILE A 103 14.08 -5.18 -1.51
C ILE A 103 15.13 -5.49 -0.42
N PRO A 104 16.38 -5.82 -0.78
CA PRO A 104 17.43 -6.12 0.20
C PRO A 104 18.00 -4.85 0.86
N GLU A 105 17.86 -3.70 0.21
CA GLU A 105 18.42 -2.43 0.67
C GLU A 105 17.42 -1.70 1.59
N LYS A 106 17.86 -1.44 2.82
CA LYS A 106 16.99 -0.87 3.87
C LYS A 106 16.53 0.55 3.57
N GLU A 107 17.40 1.38 2.97
CA GLU A 107 17.08 2.78 2.68
C GLU A 107 15.98 2.89 1.61
N THR A 108 16.13 2.17 0.49
CA THR A 108 15.12 2.15 -0.58
C THR A 108 13.82 1.51 -0.13
N MET A 109 13.87 0.51 0.76
CA MET A 109 12.68 -0.03 1.41
C MET A 109 11.96 1.02 2.27
N LEU A 110 12.68 1.81 3.06
CA LEU A 110 12.11 2.90 3.88
C LEU A 110 11.49 4.00 3.01
N GLU A 111 12.12 4.37 1.90
CA GLU A 111 11.56 5.35 0.94
C GLU A 111 10.25 4.88 0.32
N LEU A 112 10.17 3.60 -0.09
CA LEU A 112 8.93 3.02 -0.64
C LEU A 112 7.81 3.00 0.40
N ILE A 113 8.13 2.59 1.63
CA ILE A 113 7.18 2.61 2.77
C ILE A 113 6.65 4.03 3.00
N ASN A 114 7.53 5.03 3.06
CA ASN A 114 7.13 6.41 3.26
C ASN A 114 6.27 6.93 2.10
N THR A 115 6.63 6.58 0.86
CA THR A 115 5.85 6.93 -0.34
C THR A 115 4.42 6.36 -0.26
N ILE A 116 4.28 5.08 0.11
CA ILE A 116 2.96 4.45 0.28
C ILE A 116 2.17 5.13 1.41
N ARG A 117 2.81 5.46 2.54
CA ARG A 117 2.15 6.17 3.66
C ARG A 117 1.62 7.55 3.25
N THR A 118 2.40 8.32 2.50
CA THR A 118 1.98 9.64 1.98
C THR A 118 0.84 9.51 0.98
N VAL A 119 0.90 8.52 0.11
CA VAL A 119 -0.09 8.32 -0.96
C VAL A 119 -1.43 7.79 -0.45
N THR A 120 -1.42 7.03 0.65
CA THR A 120 -2.60 6.45 1.30
C THR A 120 -3.25 7.39 2.33
N GLU A 121 -2.61 8.52 2.62
CA GLU A 121 -3.14 9.50 3.56
C GLU A 121 -4.45 10.12 3.07
N GLY A 122 -5.46 10.15 3.94
CA GLY A 122 -6.79 10.73 3.66
C GLY A 122 -7.70 9.89 2.74
N LYS A 123 -7.31 8.67 2.37
CA LYS A 123 -8.09 7.81 1.46
C LYS A 123 -8.72 6.62 2.20
N ILE A 124 -10.05 6.66 2.33
CA ILE A 124 -10.83 5.66 3.09
C ILE A 124 -10.70 4.23 2.51
N TYR A 125 -10.50 4.11 1.20
CA TYR A 125 -10.46 2.81 0.51
C TYR A 125 -9.09 2.09 0.58
N VAL A 126 -8.09 2.69 1.23
CA VAL A 126 -6.72 2.13 1.41
C VAL A 126 -6.22 2.26 2.86
N GLU A 127 -7.15 2.40 3.81
CA GLU A 127 -6.85 2.53 5.24
C GLU A 127 -6.14 1.28 5.81
N ILE A 128 -6.57 0.09 5.37
CA ILE A 128 -6.03 -1.20 5.83
C ILE A 128 -4.59 -1.34 5.35
N GLU A 129 -4.33 -1.03 4.08
CA GLU A 129 -2.99 -1.04 3.48
C GLU A 129 -2.07 -0.06 4.22
N ARG A 130 -2.55 1.15 4.53
CA ARG A 130 -1.81 2.14 5.34
C ARG A 130 -1.44 1.59 6.71
N ALA A 131 -2.40 0.95 7.40
CA ALA A 131 -2.18 0.36 8.72
C ALA A 131 -1.09 -0.70 8.66
N ARG A 132 -1.18 -1.63 7.70
CA ARG A 132 -0.23 -2.73 7.51
C ARG A 132 1.19 -2.25 7.19
N VAL A 133 1.34 -1.28 6.29
CA VAL A 133 2.65 -0.70 5.95
C VAL A 133 3.26 0.03 7.15
N THR A 134 2.44 0.74 7.92
CA THR A 134 2.91 1.45 9.12
C THR A 134 3.33 0.48 10.22
N ARG A 135 2.64 -0.67 10.38
CA ARG A 135 3.07 -1.74 11.29
C ARG A 135 4.43 -2.30 10.91
N LYS A 136 4.67 -2.54 9.61
CA LYS A 136 5.99 -2.97 9.12
C LYS A 136 7.07 -1.93 9.43
N LEU A 137 6.80 -0.65 9.18
CA LEU A 137 7.73 0.44 9.50
C LEU A 137 8.06 0.51 11.00
N SER A 138 7.04 0.39 11.85
CA SER A 138 7.21 0.37 13.31
C SER A 138 8.11 -0.79 13.75
N LYS A 139 7.88 -2.00 13.23
CA LYS A 139 8.72 -3.17 13.50
C LYS A 139 10.17 -2.97 13.06
N MET A 140 10.39 -2.40 11.88
CA MET A 140 11.75 -2.11 11.41
C MET A 140 12.48 -1.14 12.35
N LYS A 141 11.79 -0.10 12.83
CA LYS A 141 12.37 0.86 13.78
C LYS A 141 12.65 0.23 15.14
N GLU A 142 11.80 -0.71 15.57
CA GLU A 142 12.03 -1.50 16.77
C GLU A 142 13.26 -2.41 16.63
N ASP A 143 13.43 -3.09 15.49
CA ASP A 143 14.59 -3.93 15.19
C ASP A 143 15.91 -3.11 15.13
N GLU A 144 15.81 -1.83 14.77
CA GLU A 144 16.92 -0.85 14.83
C GLU A 144 17.21 -0.35 16.26
N GLY A 145 16.39 -0.72 17.24
CA GLY A 145 16.49 -0.28 18.64
C GLY A 145 15.80 1.05 18.94
N ASP A 146 15.16 1.69 17.96
CA ASP A 146 14.42 2.95 18.15
C ASP A 146 12.96 2.69 18.51
N ILE A 147 12.77 2.20 19.74
CA ILE A 147 11.46 1.89 20.33
C ILE A 147 10.59 3.16 20.46
N ALA A 148 11.22 4.32 20.67
CA ALA A 148 10.50 5.58 20.83
C ALA A 148 9.80 5.98 19.52
N GLN A 149 10.54 6.00 18.40
CA GLN A 149 9.95 6.27 17.09
C GLN A 149 8.96 5.19 16.66
N ALA A 150 9.29 3.92 16.88
CA ALA A 150 8.39 2.81 16.57
C ALA A 150 7.02 2.97 17.25
N SER A 151 7.04 3.32 18.54
CA SER A 151 5.85 3.58 19.35
C SER A 151 5.06 4.80 18.86
N ASP A 152 5.72 5.93 18.57
CA ASP A 152 5.02 7.13 18.13
C ASP A 152 4.39 6.97 16.74
N ILE A 153 5.08 6.28 15.81
CA ILE A 153 4.56 5.96 14.47
C ILE A 153 3.28 5.11 14.56
N LEU A 154 3.29 4.07 15.39
CA LEU A 154 2.13 3.18 15.50
C LEU A 154 0.96 3.85 16.22
N GLN A 155 1.22 4.72 17.20
CA GLN A 155 0.19 5.46 17.94
C GLN A 155 -0.51 6.54 17.12
N GLN A 156 0.13 7.10 16.09
CA GLN A 156 -0.51 8.05 15.18
C GLN A 156 -1.69 7.43 14.42
N LEU A 157 -1.72 6.10 14.28
CA LEU A 157 -2.83 5.40 13.66
C LEU A 157 -3.96 5.15 14.68
N GLN A 158 -5.09 5.82 14.47
CA GLN A 158 -6.33 5.57 15.22
C GLN A 158 -7.12 4.44 14.57
N VAL A 159 -6.61 3.21 14.65
CA VAL A 159 -7.20 2.00 14.04
C VAL A 159 -8.64 1.71 14.48
N GLU A 160 -9.03 2.22 15.65
CA GLU A 160 -10.40 2.15 16.19
C GLU A 160 -11.43 2.84 15.28
N THR A 161 -11.01 3.87 14.54
CA THR A 161 -11.89 4.66 13.66
C THR A 161 -12.06 4.05 12.27
N PHE A 162 -11.23 3.05 11.90
CA PHE A 162 -11.25 2.48 10.55
C PHE A 162 -12.48 1.60 10.34
N GLY A 163 -13.42 2.04 9.51
CA GLY A 163 -14.68 1.33 9.28
C GLY A 163 -14.50 -0.01 8.57
N SER A 164 -13.48 -0.11 7.71
CA SER A 164 -13.25 -1.25 6.80
C SER A 164 -12.45 -2.39 7.44
N MET A 165 -11.89 -2.19 8.63
CA MET A 165 -10.96 -3.12 9.27
C MET A 165 -11.70 -4.10 10.19
N GLU A 166 -11.34 -5.38 10.12
CA GLU A 166 -11.94 -6.42 10.96
C GLU A 166 -11.67 -6.17 12.45
N ARG A 167 -12.62 -6.57 13.30
CA ARG A 167 -12.50 -6.39 14.75
C ARG A 167 -11.25 -7.07 15.32
N ARG A 168 -10.91 -8.26 14.83
CA ARG A 168 -9.70 -9.00 15.24
C ARG A 168 -8.43 -8.24 14.88
N GLU A 169 -8.30 -7.81 13.62
CA GLU A 169 -7.14 -7.04 13.17
C GLU A 169 -7.02 -5.73 13.98
N LYS A 170 -8.13 -5.04 14.29
CA LYS A 170 -8.12 -3.86 15.16
C LYS A 170 -7.54 -4.17 16.54
N THR A 171 -8.02 -5.23 17.19
CA THR A 171 -7.54 -5.62 18.52
C THR A 171 -6.05 -5.91 18.48
N ASP A 172 -5.58 -6.66 17.48
CA ASP A 172 -4.15 -6.98 17.31
C ASP A 172 -3.28 -5.74 17.19
N PHE A 173 -3.74 -4.73 16.44
CA PHE A 173 -3.04 -3.45 16.33
C PHE A 173 -3.01 -2.69 17.67
N ILE A 174 -4.09 -2.68 18.43
CA ILE A 174 -4.15 -2.00 19.72
C ILE A 174 -3.25 -2.71 20.74
N LEU A 175 -3.21 -4.04 20.74
CA LEU A 175 -2.30 -4.82 21.59
C LEU A 175 -0.83 -4.55 21.23
N GLU A 176 -0.51 -4.46 19.93
CA GLU A 176 0.83 -4.08 19.47
C GLU A 176 1.22 -2.67 19.95
N GLN A 177 0.30 -1.70 19.88
CA GLN A 177 0.51 -0.36 20.43
C GLN A 177 0.79 -0.41 21.93
N MET A 178 0.03 -1.22 22.70
CA MET A 178 0.27 -1.40 24.13
C MET A 178 1.65 -2.00 24.41
N ARG A 179 2.07 -3.01 23.64
CA ARG A 179 3.39 -3.65 23.78
C ARG A 179 4.53 -2.65 23.60
N LEU A 180 4.48 -1.82 22.55
CA LEU A 180 5.49 -0.79 22.30
C LEU A 180 5.52 0.29 23.40
N CYS A 181 4.34 0.69 23.91
CA CYS A 181 4.27 1.64 25.03
C CYS A 181 4.88 1.08 26.31
N LEU A 182 4.67 -0.22 26.59
CA LEU A 182 5.26 -0.90 27.73
C LEU A 182 6.78 -0.96 27.63
N LEU A 183 7.33 -1.26 26.44
CA LEU A 183 8.77 -1.23 26.21
C LEU A 183 9.36 0.18 26.44
N ARG A 184 8.61 1.23 26.07
CA ARG A 184 8.98 2.63 26.35
C ARG A 184 8.76 3.05 27.82
N LYS A 185 8.21 2.18 28.67
CA LYS A 185 7.82 2.46 30.07
C LYS A 185 6.80 3.60 30.21
N ASP A 186 5.97 3.83 29.19
CA ASP A 186 4.92 4.85 29.20
C ASP A 186 3.59 4.26 29.70
N PHE A 187 3.51 4.03 31.01
CA PHE A 187 2.37 3.38 31.64
C PHE A 187 1.07 4.19 31.53
N THR A 188 1.16 5.52 31.48
CA THR A 188 -0.01 6.39 31.32
C THR A 188 -0.68 6.17 29.97
N ARG A 189 0.10 6.09 28.88
CA ARG A 189 -0.46 5.79 27.56
C ARG A 189 -1.01 4.37 27.47
N VAL A 190 -0.36 3.39 28.11
CA VAL A 190 -0.89 2.01 28.17
C VAL A 190 -2.28 1.98 28.80
N GLN A 191 -2.48 2.68 29.91
CA GLN A 191 -3.80 2.76 30.56
C GLN A 191 -4.86 3.39 29.65
N ILE A 192 -4.51 4.45 28.91
CA ILE A 192 -5.44 5.08 27.95
C ILE A 192 -5.80 4.11 26.82
N ILE A 193 -4.80 3.40 26.28
CA ILE A 193 -5.00 2.47 25.17
C ILE A 193 -5.81 1.24 25.61
N SER A 194 -5.60 0.75 26.83
CA SER A 194 -6.33 -0.40 27.37
C SER A 194 -7.85 -0.19 27.39
N LYS A 195 -8.31 1.06 27.60
CA LYS A 195 -9.74 1.41 27.60
C LYS A 195 -10.38 1.34 26.20
N LYS A 196 -9.58 1.25 25.13
CA LYS A 196 -10.04 1.15 23.74
C LYS A 196 -10.43 -0.27 23.36
N ILE A 197 -9.97 -1.28 24.10
CA ILE A 197 -10.33 -2.68 23.87
C ILE A 197 -11.46 -3.07 24.82
N SER A 198 -12.53 -3.65 24.29
CA SER A 198 -13.62 -4.21 25.11
C SER A 198 -13.23 -5.59 25.63
N GLN A 199 -13.36 -5.82 26.94
CA GLN A 199 -13.08 -7.14 27.55
C GLN A 199 -13.95 -8.27 26.97
N ARG A 200 -15.17 -7.94 26.51
CA ARG A 200 -16.08 -8.89 25.84
C ARG A 200 -15.50 -9.49 24.55
N PHE A 201 -14.52 -8.83 23.93
CA PHE A 201 -13.86 -9.37 22.74
C PHE A 201 -13.09 -10.66 23.06
N PHE A 202 -12.47 -10.74 24.24
CA PHE A 202 -11.68 -11.89 24.69
C PHE A 202 -12.53 -13.03 25.27
N GLU A 203 -13.81 -12.80 25.52
CA GLU A 203 -14.75 -13.82 26.02
C GLU A 203 -15.30 -14.72 24.89
N GLN A 204 -15.08 -14.36 23.63
CA GLN A 204 -15.56 -15.12 22.47
C GLN A 204 -14.50 -16.16 22.04
N GLU A 205 -14.86 -17.45 22.05
CA GLU A 205 -13.93 -18.56 21.72
C GLU A 205 -13.34 -18.48 20.31
N GLU A 206 -14.01 -17.84 19.35
CA GLU A 206 -13.51 -17.64 17.98
C GLU A 206 -12.31 -16.66 17.88
N ASN A 207 -12.04 -15.89 18.93
CA ASN A 207 -11.01 -14.84 18.95
C ASN A 207 -9.75 -15.21 19.73
N ASN A 208 -9.71 -16.38 20.37
CA ASN A 208 -8.50 -16.92 21.04
C ASN A 208 -7.51 -17.56 20.05
#